data_AF-A0A352GIT9-F1
#
_entry.id   AF-A0A352GIT9-F1
#
_cell.length_a   1.000
_cell.length_b   1.000
_cell.length_c   1.000
_cell.angle_alpha   90.00
_cell.angle_beta   90.00
_cell.angle_gamma   90.00
#
_symmetry.space_group_name_H-M   'P 1'
#
loop_
_entity.id
_entity.type
_entity.pdbx_description
1 polymer ?
#
loop_
_entity_poly.entity_id
_entity_poly.type
_entity_poly.pdbx_seq_one_letter_code
_entity_poly.pdbx_strand_id
1 'polypeptide(L)' 'GFTSRVEGMSDNESRDLLEHLFEHSTQDQFVYRHKWHQGDVVMWDNRCTMHRATDYDLSQERSMHRTTVRGTRPV' A
#
# COMPACT_ATOMS: atom_id res chain seq x y z
N GLY A 1 0.95 -1.37 9.89
CA GLY A 1 1.64 -0.57 8.86
C GLY A 1 3.00 -0.15 9.37
N PHE A 2 3.77 0.63 8.61
CA PHE A 2 5.06 1.18 9.07
C PHE A 2 4.92 2.45 9.92
N THR A 3 3.83 3.19 9.74
CA THR A 3 3.50 4.38 10.54
C THR A 3 3.13 3.95 11.96
N SER A 4 3.75 4.57 12.96
CA SER A 4 3.58 4.23 14.38
C SER A 4 2.71 5.24 15.15
N ARG A 5 3.00 6.54 15.01
CA ARG A 5 2.25 7.64 15.64
C ARG A 5 2.43 8.95 14.89
N VAL A 6 1.63 9.95 15.22
CA VAL A 6 1.78 11.35 14.81
C VAL A 6 2.58 12.09 15.88
N GLU A 7 3.66 12.75 15.46
CA GLU A 7 4.49 13.52 16.39
C GLU A 7 3.71 14.73 16.95
N GLY A 8 3.85 14.97 18.25
CA GLY A 8 3.19 16.08 18.94
C GLY A 8 1.75 15.82 19.37
N MET A 9 1.18 14.64 19.08
CA MET A 9 -0.15 14.22 19.56
C MET A 9 -0.04 13.22 20.71
N SER A 10 -1.09 13.14 21.54
CA SER A 10 -1.23 12.01 22.47
C SER A 10 -1.48 10.70 21.72
N ASP A 11 -1.24 9.56 22.36
CA ASP A 11 -1.42 8.24 21.73
C ASP A 11 -2.86 8.01 21.26
N ASN A 12 -3.85 8.48 22.01
CA ASN A 12 -5.26 8.35 21.65
C ASN A 12 -5.61 9.20 20.42
N GLU A 13 -5.22 10.47 20.41
CA GLU A 13 -5.45 11.37 19.29
C GLU A 13 -4.74 10.89 18.02
N SER A 14 -3.49 10.42 18.16
CA SER A 14 -2.74 9.84 17.05
C SER A 14 -3.41 8.58 16.51
N ARG A 15 -3.91 7.70 17.38
CA ARG A 15 -4.59 6.46 16.95
C ARG A 15 -5.85 6.80 16.17
N ASP A 16 -6.70 7.66 16.72
CA ASP A 16 -7.99 8.02 16.10
C ASP A 16 -7.77 8.70 14.74
N LEU A 17 -6.77 9.59 14.62
CA LEU A 17 -6.43 10.22 13.33
C LEU A 17 -5.88 9.21 12.31
N LEU A 18 -4.96 8.33 12.73
CA LEU A 18 -4.39 7.34 11.82
C LEU A 18 -5.46 6.35 11.33
N GLU A 19 -6.37 5.91 12.20
CA GLU A 19 -7.50 5.05 11.83
C GLU A 19 -8.36 5.73 10.76
N HIS A 20 -8.76 6.99 10.98
CA HIS A 20 -9.50 7.77 10.00
C HIS A 20 -8.78 7.89 8.64
N LEU A 21 -7.47 8.19 8.65
CA LEU A 21 -6.68 8.34 7.43
C LEU A 21 -6.52 7.01 6.67
N PHE A 22 -6.35 5.90 7.38
CA PHE A 22 -6.25 4.57 6.76
C PHE A 22 -7.58 4.12 6.17
N GLU A 23 -8.70 4.36 6.86
CA GLU A 23 -10.03 4.12 6.33
C GLU A 23 -10.30 4.95 5.07
N HIS A 24 -10.04 6.25 5.13
CA HIS A 24 -10.24 7.16 4.00
C HIS A 24 -9.40 6.74 2.77
N SER A 25 -8.11 6.51 2.98
CA SER A 25 -7.17 6.23 1.88
C SER A 25 -7.34 4.86 1.23
N THR A 26 -8.13 3.96 1.81
CA THR A 26 -8.36 2.61 1.29
C THR A 26 -9.79 2.36 0.79
N GLN A 27 -10.63 3.40 0.72
CA GLN A 27 -11.98 3.31 0.16
C GLN A 27 -11.97 2.80 -1.28
N ASP A 28 -12.96 1.99 -1.66
CA ASP A 28 -13.01 1.32 -2.96
C ASP A 28 -12.89 2.26 -4.18
N GLN A 29 -13.39 3.49 -4.07
CA GLN A 29 -13.30 4.51 -5.13
C GLN A 29 -11.85 4.94 -5.45
N PHE A 30 -10.91 4.73 -4.53
CA PHE A 30 -9.48 5.02 -4.72
C PHE A 30 -8.67 3.79 -5.12
N VAL A 31 -9.30 2.62 -5.27
CA VAL A 31 -8.60 1.35 -5.48
C VAL A 31 -8.65 0.93 -6.95
N TYR A 32 -7.47 0.89 -7.56
CA TYR A 32 -7.24 0.10 -8.77
C TYR A 32 -6.94 -1.36 -8.41
N ARG A 33 -7.66 -2.32 -9.02
CA ARG A 33 -7.44 -3.77 -8.86
C ARG A 33 -6.92 -4.38 -10.16
N HIS A 34 -5.70 -4.91 -10.12
CA HIS A 34 -5.10 -5.58 -11.27
C HIS A 34 -5.27 -7.09 -11.19
N LYS A 35 -5.81 -7.70 -12.26
CA LYS A 35 -5.83 -9.15 -12.45
C LYS A 35 -4.68 -9.55 -13.36
N TRP A 36 -3.69 -10.22 -12.78
CA TRP A 36 -2.46 -10.64 -13.46
C TRP A 36 -2.72 -11.69 -14.55
N HIS A 37 -2.08 -11.50 -15.69
CA HIS A 37 -1.88 -12.50 -16.74
C HIS A 37 -0.38 -12.65 -17.04
N GLN A 38 0.00 -13.77 -17.66
CA GLN A 38 1.39 -13.99 -18.04
C GLN A 38 1.87 -12.92 -19.03
N GLY A 39 3.00 -12.29 -18.74
CA GLY A 39 3.56 -11.22 -19.55
C GLY A 39 3.18 -9.80 -19.09
N ASP A 40 2.23 -9.66 -18.16
CA ASP A 40 1.88 -8.36 -17.60
C ASP A 40 3.05 -7.74 -16.84
N VAL A 41 3.22 -6.43 -17.03
CA VAL A 41 4.13 -5.60 -16.24
C VAL A 41 3.33 -4.43 -15.67
N VAL A 42 3.36 -4.29 -14.35
CA VAL A 42 2.76 -3.14 -13.65
C VAL A 42 3.88 -2.29 -13.07
N MET A 43 3.78 -0.98 -13.27
CA MET A 43 4.59 0.02 -12.60
C MET A 43 3.67 0.89 -11.73
N TRP A 44 4.07 1.14 -10.50
CA TRP A 44 3.38 2.07 -9.60
C TRP A 44 4.38 3.07 -9.00
N ASP A 45 3.92 4.28 -8.70
CA ASP A 45 4.72 5.28 -8.00
C ASP A 45 4.60 5.08 -6.49
N ASN A 46 5.69 4.66 -5.86
CA ASN A 46 5.73 4.37 -4.43
C ASN A 46 5.70 5.62 -3.53
N ARG A 47 5.57 6.83 -4.09
CA ARG A 47 5.39 8.09 -3.32
C ARG A 47 3.94 8.45 -3.08
N CYS A 48 3.06 8.08 -4.01
CA CYS A 48 1.66 8.50 -3.98
C CYS A 48 0.67 7.33 -4.07
N THR A 49 1.16 6.08 -4.02
CA THR A 49 0.31 4.88 -4.00
C THR A 49 0.64 4.00 -2.81
N MET A 50 -0.38 3.25 -2.38
CA MET A 50 -0.22 2.09 -1.50
C MET A 50 -0.62 0.83 -2.28
N HIS A 51 -0.12 -0.32 -1.86
CA HIS A 51 -0.49 -1.60 -2.47
C HIS A 51 -0.69 -2.67 -1.40
N ARG A 52 -1.52 -3.66 -1.72
CA ARG A 52 -1.81 -4.81 -0.87
C ARG A 52 -1.90 -6.06 -1.74
N ALA A 53 -1.29 -7.16 -1.28
CA ALA A 53 -1.53 -8.47 -1.87
C ALA A 53 -2.96 -8.94 -1.52
N THR A 54 -3.67 -9.50 -2.49
CA THR A 54 -4.95 -10.16 -2.23
C THR A 54 -4.72 -11.63 -2.00
N ASP A 55 -5.67 -12.27 -1.32
CA ASP A 55 -5.69 -13.72 -1.21
C ASP A 55 -5.70 -14.36 -2.61
N TYR A 56 -5.06 -15.52 -2.70
CA TYR A 56 -5.01 -16.36 -3.89
C TYR A 56 -5.03 -17.83 -3.46
N ASP A 57 -5.28 -18.73 -4.40
CA ASP A 57 -5.22 -20.17 -4.13
C ASP A 57 -3.78 -20.57 -3.75
N LEU A 58 -3.58 -20.88 -2.47
CA LEU A 58 -2.28 -21.23 -1.91
C LEU A 58 -1.76 -22.60 -2.38
N SER A 59 -2.59 -23.40 -3.05
CA SER A 59 -2.13 -24.63 -3.71
C SER A 59 -1.37 -24.34 -5.01
N GLN A 60 -1.50 -23.13 -5.56
CA GLN A 60 -0.84 -22.70 -6.78
C GLN A 60 0.46 -21.96 -6.46
N GLU A 61 1.53 -22.25 -7.18
CA GLU A 61 2.76 -21.46 -7.09
C GLU A 61 2.54 -20.08 -7.75
N ARG A 62 2.97 -19.02 -7.06
CA ARG A 62 2.95 -17.66 -7.58
C ARG A 62 4.29 -16.98 -7.36
N SER A 63 5.06 -16.84 -8.44
CA SER A 63 6.33 -16.11 -8.44
C SER A 63 6.22 -14.80 -9.20
N MET A 64 6.88 -13.76 -8.69
CA MET A 64 6.94 -12.44 -9.31
C MET A 64 8.34 -11.87 -9.19
N HIS A 65 8.81 -11.23 -10.25
CA HIS A 65 10.05 -10.47 -10.23
C HIS A 65 9.73 -8.98 -10.06
N ARG A 66 10.49 -8.31 -9.20
CA ARG A 66 10.37 -6.87 -8.96
C ARG A 66 11.75 -6.22 -9.04
N THR A 67 11.80 -5.05 -9.66
CA THR A 67 12.88 -4.09 -9.48
C THR A 67 12.33 -2.80 -8.86
N THR A 68 13.19 -2.03 -8.20
CA THR A 68 12.79 -0.80 -7.51
C THR A 68 13.70 0.34 -7.95
N VAL A 69 13.11 1.44 -8.40
CA VAL A 69 13.84 2.67 -8.70
C VAL A 69 14.14 3.41 -7.39
N ARG A 70 15.40 3.84 -7.21
CA ARG A 70 15.82 4.60 -6.02
C ARG A 70 15.13 5.97 -5.99
N GLY A 71 14.45 6.27 -4.88
CA GLY A 71 13.88 7.58 -4.62
C GLY A 71 14.79 8.51 -3.80
N THR A 72 14.30 9.72 -3.55
CA THR A 72 14.87 10.68 -2.59
C THR A 72 13.97 10.81 -1.35
N ARG A 73 14.47 11.45 -0.28
CA ARG A 73 13.73 11.75 0.95
C ARG A 73 12.44 12.54 0.63
N PRO A 74 11.27 12.18 1.19
CA PRO A 74 10.05 12.99 1.11
C PRO A 74 10.25 14.38 1.75
N VAL A 75 9.60 15.41 1.18
CA VAL A 75 9.62 16.81 1.67
C VAL A 75 8.25 17.24 2.17
#